data_AF-A0A7J4TQY9-F1
#
_entry.id   AF-A0A7J4TQY9-F1
#
_cell.length_a   1.000
_cell.length_b   1.000
_cell.length_c   1.000
_cell.angle_alpha   90.00
_cell.angle_beta   90.00
_cell.angle_gamma   90.00
#
_symmetry.space_group_name_H-M   'P 1'
#
loop_
_entity.id
_entity.type
_entity.pdbx_description
1 polymer ?
#
loop_
_entity_poly.entity_id
_entity_poly.type
_entity_poly.pdbx_seq_one_letter_code
_entity_poly.pdbx_strand_id
1 'polypeptide(L)'
;MEEQRQERKLGPPSIIKKISDIEWELPPTFKAGMHVPARIFASKKLLDNMDEGVFNQISNVASLPGIVKHAMCMPDGHWGYGFP
;
A
#
# COMPACT_ATOMS: atom_id res chain seq x y z
N MET A 1 6.69 27.62 -14.75
CA MET A 1 6.63 26.15 -14.87
C MET A 1 5.60 25.73 -13.83
N GLU A 2 4.34 25.65 -14.25
CA GLU A 2 3.23 25.25 -13.39
C GLU A 2 3.43 23.76 -13.07
N GLU A 3 4.03 23.45 -11.91
CA GLU A 3 4.07 22.07 -11.43
C GLU A 3 2.62 21.63 -11.21
N GLN A 4 2.17 20.69 -12.05
CA GLN A 4 0.90 20.00 -11.87
C GLN A 4 0.93 19.31 -10.50
N ARG A 5 0.38 19.98 -9.49
CA ARG A 5 0.21 19.42 -8.15
C ARG A 5 -0.87 18.35 -8.27
N GLN A 6 -0.45 17.13 -8.59
CA GLN A 6 -1.30 15.94 -8.62
C GLN A 6 -2.09 15.92 -7.29
N GLU A 7 -3.42 15.98 -7.36
CA GLU A 7 -4.26 15.93 -6.17
C GLU A 7 -3.92 14.66 -5.38
N ARG A 8 -3.46 14.83 -4.13
CA ARG A 8 -3.11 13.71 -3.26
C ARG A 8 -4.38 13.00 -2.84
N LYS A 9 -4.67 11.87 -3.46
CA LYS A 9 -5.73 10.97 -3.03
C LYS A 9 -5.24 10.20 -1.81
N LEU A 10 -5.92 10.41 -0.69
CA LEU A 10 -5.58 9.82 0.60
C LEU A 10 -6.52 8.65 0.93
N GLY A 11 -6.01 7.78 1.79
CA GLY A 11 -6.75 6.69 2.40
C GLY A 11 -6.71 5.41 1.59
N PRO A 12 -7.14 4.31 2.22
CA PRO A 12 -6.96 2.99 1.64
C PRO A 12 -7.95 2.72 0.49
N PRO A 13 -7.60 1.82 -0.44
CA PRO A 13 -8.54 1.27 -1.41
C PRO A 13 -9.73 0.60 -0.72
N SER A 14 -10.91 0.67 -1.32
CA SER A 14 -12.13 0.06 -0.78
C SER A 14 -12.05 -1.46 -0.59
N ILE A 15 -11.14 -2.13 -1.30
CA ILE A 15 -10.91 -3.57 -1.21
C ILE A 15 -9.98 -3.97 -0.05
N ILE A 16 -9.41 -3.00 0.69
CA ILE A 16 -8.55 -3.32 1.83
C ILE A 16 -9.33 -4.10 2.89
N LYS A 17 -8.70 -5.10 3.50
CA LYS A 17 -9.29 -5.91 4.56
C LYS A 17 -8.65 -5.54 5.89
N LYS A 18 -9.47 -5.30 6.91
CA LYS A 18 -8.98 -5.17 8.30
C LYS A 18 -8.68 -6.56 8.84
N ILE A 19 -7.48 -6.75 9.38
CA ILE A 19 -7.05 -8.01 10.00
C ILE A 19 -7.03 -7.85 11.53
N SER A 20 -6.47 -6.75 12.01
CA SER A 20 -6.50 -6.35 13.42
C SER A 20 -6.58 -4.82 13.53
N ASP A 21 -6.49 -4.26 14.74
CA ASP A 21 -6.58 -2.80 14.94
C ASP A 21 -5.42 -2.01 14.32
N ILE A 22 -4.30 -2.69 14.08
CA ILE A 22 -3.10 -2.09 13.48
C ILE A 22 -2.67 -2.78 12.19
N GLU A 23 -3.42 -3.77 11.71
CA GLU A 23 -3.00 -4.63 10.61
C GLU A 23 -4.08 -4.69 9.52
N TRP A 24 -3.64 -4.43 8.30
CA TRP A 24 -4.48 -4.34 7.12
C TRP A 24 -3.88 -5.17 5.99
N GLU A 25 -4.75 -5.72 5.15
CA GLU A 25 -4.34 -6.55 4.03
C GLU A 25 -4.92 -6.00 2.72
N LEU A 26 -4.04 -5.78 1.75
CA LEU A 26 -4.41 -5.48 0.38
C LEU A 26 -4.33 -6.79 -0.42
N PRO A 27 -5.47 -7.33 -0.89
CA PRO A 27 -5.49 -8.65 -1.53
C PRO A 27 -4.81 -8.62 -2.91
N PRO A 28 -4.28 -9.75 -3.40
CA PRO A 28 -3.66 -9.84 -4.74
C PRO A 28 -4.58 -9.41 -5.89
N THR A 29 -5.90 -9.46 -5.69
CA THR A 29 -6.89 -8.99 -6.66
C THR A 29 -6.91 -7.47 -6.83
N PHE A 30 -6.20 -6.71 -5.97
CA PHE A 30 -6.08 -5.26 -6.11
C PHE A 30 -5.37 -4.86 -7.41
N LYS A 31 -4.32 -5.61 -7.81
CA LYS A 31 -3.52 -5.31 -9.00
C LYS A 31 -3.08 -6.58 -9.70
N ALA A 32 -3.30 -6.64 -11.02
CA ALA A 32 -2.82 -7.74 -11.84
C ALA A 32 -1.29 -7.88 -11.72
N GLY A 33 -0.82 -9.12 -11.52
CA GLY A 33 0.60 -9.44 -11.34
C GLY A 33 1.04 -9.64 -9.89
N MET A 34 0.20 -9.30 -8.89
CA MET A 34 0.52 -9.61 -7.50
C MET A 34 0.58 -11.14 -7.27
N HIS A 35 1.70 -11.61 -6.74
CA HIS A 35 1.91 -13.01 -6.35
C HIS A 35 1.50 -13.30 -4.90
N VAL A 36 1.57 -12.28 -4.04
CA VAL A 36 1.23 -12.35 -2.62
C VAL A 36 0.38 -11.15 -2.19
N PRO A 37 -0.40 -11.23 -1.10
CA PRO A 37 -1.03 -10.05 -0.51
C PRO A 37 0.01 -9.03 0.01
N ALA A 38 -0.37 -7.76 0.10
CA ALA A 38 0.39 -6.77 0.84
C ALA A 38 -0.18 -6.59 2.25
N ARG A 39 0.70 -6.56 3.24
CA ARG A 39 0.42 -6.41 4.67
C ARG A 39 0.86 -5.01 5.10
N ILE A 40 -0.07 -4.22 5.63
CA ILE A 40 0.18 -2.84 6.01
C ILE A 40 -0.05 -2.72 7.52
N PHE A 41 0.97 -2.25 8.22
CA PHE A 41 0.89 -2.01 9.66
C PHE A 41 0.67 -0.51 9.89
N ALA A 42 -0.50 -0.13 10.37
CA ALA A 42 -0.86 1.26 10.61
C ALA A 42 -2.07 1.34 11.53
N SER A 43 -2.08 2.33 12.43
CA SER A 43 -3.33 2.73 13.08
C SER A 43 -4.33 3.21 12.02
N LYS A 44 -5.63 3.14 12.32
CA LYS A 44 -6.67 3.63 11.40
C LYS A 44 -6.42 5.07 10.93
N LYS A 45 -6.00 5.94 11.85
CA LYS A 45 -5.64 7.34 11.55
C LYS A 45 -4.48 7.42 10.56
N LEU A 46 -3.42 6.61 10.73
CA LEU A 46 -2.29 6.63 9.80
C LEU A 46 -2.69 6.11 8.42
N LEU A 47 -3.41 4.98 8.38
CA LEU A 47 -3.88 4.38 7.13
C LEU A 47 -4.75 5.34 6.31
N ASP A 48 -5.67 6.05 6.96
CA ASP A 48 -6.57 7.01 6.31
C ASP A 48 -5.83 8.26 5.79
N ASN A 49 -4.61 8.52 6.28
CA ASN A 49 -3.75 9.61 5.83
C ASN A 49 -2.62 9.16 4.88
N MET A 50 -2.54 7.87 4.53
CA MET A 50 -1.57 7.39 3.55
C MET A 50 -1.95 7.84 2.12
N ASP A 51 -0.97 8.26 1.34
CA ASP A 51 -1.13 8.58 -0.07
C ASP A 51 -1.41 7.30 -0.89
N GLU A 52 -2.24 7.40 -1.93
CA GLU A 52 -2.51 6.31 -2.90
C GLU A 52 -1.21 5.70 -3.47
N GLY A 53 -0.16 6.51 -3.58
CA GLY A 53 1.18 6.09 -3.99
C GLY A 53 1.78 4.97 -3.13
N VAL A 54 1.51 4.94 -1.82
CA VAL A 54 1.99 3.90 -0.90
C VAL A 54 1.39 2.54 -1.27
N PHE A 55 0.08 2.48 -1.49
CA PHE A 55 -0.63 1.26 -1.88
C PHE A 55 -0.20 0.77 -3.27
N ASN A 56 0.07 1.70 -4.20
CA ASN A 56 0.59 1.38 -5.52
C ASN A 56 2.01 0.82 -5.47
N GLN A 57 2.87 1.34 -4.58
CA GLN A 57 4.23 0.85 -4.44
C GLN A 57 4.26 -0.52 -3.79
N ILE A 58 3.59 -0.73 -2.65
CA ILE A 58 3.58 -2.05 -1.99
C ILE A 58 2.93 -3.13 -2.86
N SER A 59 1.98 -2.79 -3.73
CA SER A 59 1.44 -3.74 -4.72
C SER A 59 2.41 -4.05 -5.87
N ASN A 60 3.32 -3.14 -6.23
CA ASN A 60 4.43 -3.47 -7.13
C ASN A 60 5.39 -4.47 -6.47
N VAL A 61 5.70 -4.27 -5.19
CA VAL A 61 6.52 -5.20 -4.40
C VAL A 61 5.90 -6.59 -4.39
N ALA A 62 4.59 -6.65 -4.12
CA ALA A 62 3.82 -7.88 -4.13
C ALA A 62 3.83 -8.60 -5.49
N SER A 63 4.24 -7.93 -6.56
CA SER A 63 4.34 -8.49 -7.92
C SER A 63 5.76 -8.98 -8.28
N LEU A 64 6.73 -8.92 -7.35
CA LEU A 64 8.09 -9.37 -7.64
C LEU A 64 8.20 -10.91 -7.71
N PRO A 65 8.84 -11.48 -8.73
CA PRO A 65 9.06 -12.92 -8.82
C PRO A 65 9.82 -13.46 -7.60
N GLY A 66 9.30 -14.52 -6.99
CA GLY A 66 9.93 -15.16 -5.82
C GLY A 66 9.63 -14.48 -4.49
N ILE A 67 8.78 -13.45 -4.43
CA ILE A 67 8.30 -12.91 -3.15
C ILE A 67 7.51 -13.97 -2.38
N VAL A 68 7.67 -13.98 -1.05
CA VAL A 68 7.14 -15.01 -0.16
C VAL A 68 6.18 -14.41 0.85
N LYS A 69 5.03 -15.08 1.05
CA LYS A 69 3.99 -14.76 2.05
C LYS A 69 3.31 -13.40 1.84
N HIS A 70 4.03 -12.28 2.03
CA HIS A 70 3.48 -10.93 1.97
C HIS A 70 4.54 -9.91 1.53
N ALA A 71 4.12 -8.86 0.82
CA ALA A 71 4.83 -7.59 0.85
C ALA A 71 4.46 -6.85 2.15
N MET A 72 5.40 -6.26 2.89
CA MET A 72 5.11 -5.60 4.17
C MET A 72 5.41 -4.10 4.11
N CYS A 73 4.45 -3.29 4.55
CA CYS A 73 4.58 -1.84 4.70
C CYS A 73 4.47 -1.46 6.18
N MET A 74 5.44 -0.70 6.67
CA MET A 74 5.51 -0.21 8.05
C MET A 74 4.72 1.10 8.24
N PRO A 75 4.42 1.50 9.49
CA PRO A 75 3.58 2.69 9.76
C PRO A 75 4.14 4.02 9.24
N ASP A 76 5.45 4.08 9.01
CA ASP A 76 6.21 5.20 8.44
C ASP A 76 6.35 5.14 6.91
N GLY A 77 5.67 4.18 6.28
CA GLY A 77 5.60 4.03 4.83
C GLY A 77 5.10 5.32 4.17
N HIS A 78 5.95 5.89 3.31
CA HIS A 78 5.69 7.11 2.57
C HIS A 78 6.08 6.93 1.12
N TRP A 79 5.52 7.76 0.25
CA TRP A 79 5.85 7.72 -1.16
C TRP A 79 7.31 8.15 -1.38
N GLY A 80 8.13 7.27 -1.97
CA GLY A 80 9.57 7.48 -2.19
C GLY A 80 10.11 6.78 -3.43
N TYR A 81 11.44 6.75 -3.64
CA TYR A 81 12.03 6.01 -4.77
C TYR A 81 12.16 4.52 -4.43
N GLY A 82 11.22 3.73 -4.94
CA GLY A 82 11.19 2.28 -4.75
C GLY A 82 10.06 1.83 -3.83
N PHE A 83 10.35 1.61 -2.56
CA PHE A 83 9.47 0.89 -1.63
C PHE A 83 9.13 1.73 -0.40
N PRO A 84 7.86 1.69 -0.01
CA PRO A 84 7.38 1.58 1.35
C PRO A 84 6.68 0.23 1.60
#